data_AF-A0A3B8MMC7-F1
#
_entry.id   AF-A0A3B8MMC7-F1
#
_cell.length_a   1.000
_cell.length_b   1.000
_cell.length_c   1.000
_cell.angle_alpha   90.00
_cell.angle_beta   90.00
_cell.angle_gamma   90.00
#
_symmetry.space_group_name_H-M   'P 1'
#
loop_
_entity.id
_entity.type
_entity.pdbx_description
1 polymer ?
#
loop_
_entity_poly.entity_id
_entity_poly.type
_entity_poly.pdbx_seq_one_letter_code
_entity_poly.pdbx_strand_id
1 'polypeptide(L)'
;MHAPHLWRTIRVPEPYQTSAKINDRSVTYAGDIRMGSLRQPGSVDFLVYRSVDDSHDGGGLKPVFAGAFDIEGQPLWSVGVGGEQPSRPGPVAIHDIDGDGNDEVVCLWKRADVDAEPSSLADTELRILDGKTGELKHRSAPPELTACSGNGPNWVHQRILIANLRGTDTPRDFIIKLGTVVLAFDQNLDVLWQYECPWSEYGHCPAYIPSVGDIDGDGHDEVNGGYFLLDHDGSVLWERDWAPNMDSVSITKWD
;
A
#
# COMPACT_ATOMS: atom_id res chain seq x y z
N MET A 1 28.58 -13.12 8.13
CA MET A 1 27.76 -12.58 7.03
C MET A 1 28.67 -12.34 5.84
N HIS A 2 28.36 -12.88 4.67
CA HIS A 2 29.06 -12.52 3.43
C HIS A 2 28.68 -11.09 3.04
N ALA A 3 29.61 -10.36 2.40
CA ALA A 3 29.28 -9.05 1.86
C ALA A 3 28.17 -9.19 0.81
N PRO A 4 27.21 -8.26 0.74
CA PRO A 4 26.22 -8.27 -0.33
C PRO A 4 26.93 -8.20 -1.68
N HIS A 5 26.59 -9.11 -2.58
CA HIS A 5 27.11 -9.13 -3.95
C HIS A 5 26.08 -8.47 -4.87
N LEU A 6 26.50 -7.41 -5.59
CA LEU A 6 25.65 -6.83 -6.64
C LEU A 6 25.46 -7.89 -7.74
N TRP A 7 24.24 -8.38 -7.86
CA TRP A 7 23.90 -9.40 -8.86
C TRP A 7 23.67 -8.79 -10.25
N ARG A 8 22.79 -7.78 -10.35
CA ARG A 8 22.45 -7.12 -11.61
C ARG A 8 21.98 -5.69 -11.37
N THR A 9 22.29 -4.79 -12.30
CA THR A 9 21.66 -3.46 -12.39
C THR A 9 20.58 -3.49 -13.46
N ILE A 10 19.35 -3.17 -13.07
CA ILE A 10 18.19 -3.09 -13.96
C ILE A 10 17.81 -1.62 -14.08
N ARG A 11 17.64 -1.13 -15.31
CA ARG A 11 17.15 0.23 -15.55
C ARG A 11 15.63 0.17 -15.67
N VAL A 12 14.95 1.08 -14.98
CA VAL A 12 13.51 1.29 -15.23
C VAL A 12 13.33 1.73 -16.68
N PRO A 13 12.37 1.20 -17.44
CA PRO A 13 12.18 1.57 -18.83
C PRO A 13 11.96 3.07 -19.01
N GLU A 14 12.53 3.65 -20.08
CA GLU A 14 12.41 5.07 -20.41
C GLU A 14 10.95 5.57 -20.45
N PRO A 15 9.96 4.83 -21.00
CA PRO A 15 8.57 5.26 -20.99
C PRO A 15 7.95 5.44 -19.60
N TYR A 16 8.55 4.84 -18.56
CA TYR A 16 8.06 4.93 -17.18
C TYR A 16 8.85 5.93 -16.34
N GLN A 17 9.82 6.61 -16.94
CA GLN A 17 10.56 7.69 -16.32
C GLN A 17 9.87 9.03 -16.56
N THR A 18 10.10 9.97 -15.66
CA THR A 18 9.73 11.38 -15.78
C THR A 18 10.90 12.26 -15.35
N SER A 19 10.81 13.55 -15.62
CA SER A 19 11.83 14.51 -15.21
C SER A 19 11.22 15.74 -14.56
N ALA A 20 11.86 16.24 -13.51
CA ALA A 20 11.50 17.48 -12.84
C ALA A 20 12.74 18.38 -12.67
N LYS A 21 12.52 19.69 -12.51
CA LYS A 21 13.57 20.63 -12.14
C LYS A 21 13.57 20.81 -10.62
N ILE A 22 14.64 20.41 -9.96
CA ILE A 22 14.84 20.56 -8.52
C ILE A 22 16.10 21.41 -8.32
N ASN A 23 15.96 22.60 -7.71
CA ASN A 23 17.07 23.55 -7.50
C ASN A 23 17.90 23.79 -8.78
N ASP A 24 17.22 24.14 -9.88
CA ASP A 24 17.78 24.35 -11.22
C ASP A 24 18.47 23.15 -11.88
N ARG A 25 18.39 21.95 -11.28
CA ARG A 25 18.91 20.71 -11.86
C ARG A 25 17.77 19.87 -12.42
N SER A 26 17.97 19.35 -13.64
CA SER A 26 17.07 18.33 -14.19
C SER A 26 17.36 17.01 -13.50
N VAL A 27 16.35 16.42 -12.87
CA VAL A 27 16.42 15.10 -12.23
C VAL A 27 15.43 14.19 -12.95
N THR A 28 15.91 13.01 -13.35
CA THR A 28 15.09 11.96 -13.96
C THR A 28 14.89 10.83 -12.95
N TYR A 29 13.64 10.42 -12.78
CA TYR A 29 13.23 9.38 -11.83
C TYR A 29 12.00 8.65 -12.39
N ALA A 30 11.55 7.59 -11.73
CA ALA A 30 10.39 6.82 -12.18
C ALA A 30 9.25 6.74 -11.17
N GLY A 31 9.56 6.71 -9.87
CA GLY A 31 8.57 6.53 -8.79
C GLY A 31 9.08 5.57 -7.72
N ASP A 32 8.18 5.15 -6.82
CA ASP A 32 8.44 4.05 -5.90
C ASP A 32 8.21 2.70 -6.59
N ILE A 33 8.89 1.65 -6.12
CA ILE A 33 8.92 0.34 -6.77
C ILE A 33 8.34 -0.73 -5.84
N ARG A 34 7.58 -1.64 -6.44
CA ARG A 34 7.17 -2.93 -5.86
C ARG A 34 7.73 -4.06 -6.71
N MET A 35 7.91 -5.23 -6.09
CA MET A 35 8.38 -6.45 -6.74
C MET A 35 7.34 -7.54 -6.53
N GLY A 36 7.07 -8.33 -7.57
CA GLY A 36 6.12 -9.44 -7.54
C GLY A 36 6.13 -10.25 -8.84
N SER A 37 5.25 -11.24 -8.95
CA SER A 37 5.15 -12.18 -10.07
C SER A 37 4.06 -11.75 -11.06
N LEU A 38 4.24 -10.60 -11.70
CA LEU A 38 3.23 -9.95 -12.54
C LEU A 38 2.96 -10.65 -13.87
N ARG A 39 3.99 -11.21 -14.54
CA ARG A 39 3.81 -11.89 -15.84
C ARG A 39 3.26 -13.30 -15.72
N GLN A 40 3.75 -14.02 -14.72
CA GLN A 40 3.42 -15.42 -14.44
C GLN A 40 3.94 -15.81 -13.06
N PRO A 41 3.41 -16.87 -12.44
CA PRO A 41 3.84 -17.31 -11.11
C PRO A 41 5.34 -17.60 -11.04
N GLY A 42 6.00 -17.04 -10.01
CA GLY A 42 7.43 -17.22 -9.78
C GLY A 42 8.35 -16.36 -10.66
N SER A 43 7.81 -15.49 -11.52
CA SER A 43 8.62 -14.44 -12.15
C SER A 43 9.04 -13.39 -11.14
N VAL A 44 10.16 -12.72 -11.42
CA VAL A 44 10.55 -11.50 -10.71
C VAL A 44 10.30 -10.35 -11.66
N ASP A 45 9.24 -9.60 -11.39
CA ASP A 45 8.86 -8.41 -12.13
C ASP A 45 8.76 -7.22 -11.18
N PHE A 46 8.67 -6.03 -11.76
CA PHE A 46 8.68 -4.78 -11.04
C PHE A 46 7.48 -3.94 -11.45
N LEU A 47 6.86 -3.30 -10.47
CA LEU A 47 5.88 -2.26 -10.68
C LEU A 47 6.48 -0.95 -10.20
N VAL A 48 6.50 0.07 -11.05
CA VAL A 48 6.77 1.45 -10.64
C VAL A 48 5.47 2.23 -10.58
N TYR A 49 5.30 3.07 -9.56
CA TYR A 49 4.13 3.93 -9.46
C TYR A 49 4.49 5.34 -8.98
N ARG A 50 3.65 6.30 -9.36
CA ARG A 50 3.76 7.72 -8.98
C ARG A 50 2.45 8.21 -8.42
N SER A 51 2.53 9.18 -7.52
CA SER A 51 1.37 9.76 -6.83
C SER A 51 1.27 11.26 -7.08
N VAL A 52 0.06 11.79 -7.01
CA VAL A 52 -0.15 13.21 -6.71
C VAL A 52 -0.23 13.39 -5.20
N ASP A 53 -0.05 14.64 -4.77
CA ASP A 53 0.05 15.04 -3.37
C ASP A 53 1.25 14.40 -2.65
N ASP A 54 1.79 15.09 -1.65
CA ASP A 54 2.87 14.54 -0.84
C ASP A 54 2.79 14.96 0.64
N SER A 55 3.77 14.53 1.44
CA SER A 55 3.83 14.84 2.86
C SER A 55 4.03 16.34 3.16
N HIS A 56 4.59 17.10 2.22
CA HIS A 56 4.79 18.55 2.34
C HIS A 56 3.50 19.32 2.09
N ASP A 57 2.63 18.80 1.23
CA ASP A 57 1.29 19.32 0.99
C ASP A 57 0.28 18.91 2.09
N GLY A 58 0.74 18.18 3.12
CA GLY A 58 -0.10 17.65 4.19
C GLY A 58 -1.03 16.51 3.74
N GLY A 59 -0.80 15.95 2.55
CA GLY A 59 -1.72 15.08 1.85
C GLY A 59 -1.48 13.59 2.00
N GLY A 60 -2.45 12.81 1.51
CA GLY A 60 -2.34 11.36 1.34
C GLY A 60 -1.56 11.00 0.07
N LEU A 61 -1.05 9.78 -0.01
CA LEU A 61 -0.40 9.27 -1.22
C LEU A 61 -1.48 8.74 -2.15
N LYS A 62 -1.75 9.48 -3.24
CA LYS A 62 -2.80 9.12 -4.20
C LYS A 62 -2.18 8.73 -5.54
N PRO A 63 -1.95 7.42 -5.81
CA PRO A 63 -1.41 6.96 -7.08
C PRO A 63 -2.22 7.45 -8.28
N VAL A 64 -1.51 7.87 -9.34
CA VAL A 64 -2.08 8.32 -10.64
C VAL A 64 -1.44 7.64 -11.84
N PHE A 65 -0.34 6.93 -11.62
CA PHE A 65 0.39 6.21 -12.64
C PHE A 65 0.95 4.91 -12.06
N ALA A 66 0.87 3.83 -12.82
CA ALA A 66 1.54 2.58 -12.54
C ALA A 66 2.05 1.96 -13.86
N GLY A 67 3.26 1.39 -13.83
CA GLY A 67 3.87 0.72 -14.98
C GLY A 67 4.65 -0.52 -14.56
N ALA A 68 4.41 -1.65 -15.22
CA ALA A 68 5.07 -2.91 -14.95
C ALA A 68 6.18 -3.19 -15.96
N PHE A 69 7.29 -3.73 -15.48
CA PHE A 69 8.42 -4.15 -16.31
C PHE A 69 9.09 -5.40 -15.75
N ASP A 70 9.76 -6.15 -16.61
CA ASP A 70 10.42 -7.39 -16.21
C ASP A 70 11.85 -7.21 -15.69
N ILE A 71 12.45 -8.32 -15.24
CA ILE A 71 13.85 -8.38 -14.80
C ILE A 71 14.88 -8.06 -15.88
N GLU A 72 14.47 -8.07 -17.16
CA GLU A 72 15.26 -7.60 -18.29
C GLU A 72 15.15 -6.08 -18.51
N GLY A 73 14.27 -5.40 -17.78
CA GLY A 73 13.97 -3.98 -17.99
C GLY A 73 13.11 -3.72 -19.22
N GLN A 74 12.33 -4.70 -19.67
CA GLN A 74 11.37 -4.54 -20.77
C GLN A 74 10.02 -4.09 -20.24
N PRO A 75 9.41 -3.04 -20.83
CA PRO A 75 8.03 -2.64 -20.55
C PRO A 75 7.04 -3.80 -20.74
N LEU A 76 6.05 -3.91 -19.85
CA LEU A 76 4.93 -4.83 -19.98
C LEU A 76 3.65 -4.05 -20.29
N TRP A 77 3.26 -3.16 -19.38
CA TRP A 77 2.09 -2.31 -19.50
C TRP A 77 2.22 -1.08 -18.60
N SER A 78 1.41 -0.05 -18.87
CA SER A 78 1.28 1.09 -17.96
C SER A 78 -0.12 1.68 -18.05
N VAL A 79 -0.60 2.17 -16.92
CA VAL A 79 -1.89 2.86 -16.79
C VAL A 79 -1.71 4.20 -16.10
N GLY A 80 -2.57 5.16 -16.46
CA GLY A 80 -2.49 6.52 -15.96
C GLY A 80 -1.29 7.29 -16.49
N VAL A 81 -1.12 8.52 -16.01
CA VAL A 81 -0.06 9.45 -16.43
C VAL A 81 0.24 10.44 -15.30
N GLY A 82 1.42 11.06 -15.35
CA GLY A 82 1.79 12.11 -14.39
C GLY A 82 2.18 11.57 -13.02
N GLY A 83 1.99 12.40 -12.00
CA GLY A 83 2.46 12.16 -10.65
C GLY A 83 3.97 12.34 -10.47
N GLU A 84 4.36 12.39 -9.21
CA GLU A 84 5.74 12.57 -8.76
C GLU A 84 6.21 11.37 -7.92
N GLN A 85 7.46 11.43 -7.46
CA GLN A 85 8.01 10.48 -6.50
C GLN A 85 7.21 10.57 -5.20
N PRO A 86 6.53 9.49 -4.76
CA PRO A 86 5.85 9.53 -3.48
C PRO A 86 6.88 9.70 -2.35
N SER A 87 6.55 10.59 -1.41
CA SER A 87 7.44 10.95 -0.28
C SER A 87 7.63 9.82 0.75
N ARG A 88 6.72 8.85 0.77
CA ARG A 88 6.78 7.62 1.58
C ARG A 88 6.36 6.44 0.71
N PRO A 89 6.73 5.20 1.07
CA PRO A 89 6.11 4.02 0.48
C PRO A 89 4.59 4.13 0.65
N GLY A 90 3.85 3.87 -0.41
CA GLY A 90 2.42 4.11 -0.49
C GLY A 90 1.57 2.84 -0.55
N PRO A 91 0.24 3.02 -0.57
CA PRO A 91 -0.75 1.96 -0.52
C PRO A 91 -0.89 1.27 -1.89
N VAL A 92 0.16 0.55 -2.27
CA VAL A 92 0.26 -0.28 -3.48
C VAL A 92 0.89 -1.60 -3.07
N ALA A 93 0.19 -2.70 -3.31
CA ALA A 93 0.64 -4.06 -3.05
C ALA A 93 0.49 -4.93 -4.31
N ILE A 94 1.27 -6.01 -4.37
CA ILE A 94 1.18 -7.02 -5.42
C ILE A 94 0.90 -8.36 -4.74
N HIS A 95 -0.18 -9.03 -5.15
CA HIS A 95 -0.59 -10.32 -4.63
C HIS A 95 -1.67 -10.95 -5.50
N ASP A 96 -1.69 -12.28 -5.60
CA ASP A 96 -2.81 -13.08 -6.08
C ASP A 96 -4.01 -12.95 -5.11
N ILE A 97 -4.75 -11.85 -5.24
CA ILE A 97 -5.77 -11.45 -4.28
C ILE A 97 -7.08 -12.21 -4.51
N ASP A 98 -7.34 -12.64 -5.74
CA ASP A 98 -8.53 -13.41 -6.07
C ASP A 98 -8.29 -14.94 -6.04
N GLY A 99 -7.04 -15.38 -5.97
CA GLY A 99 -6.63 -16.77 -5.85
C GLY A 99 -6.73 -17.55 -7.15
N ASP A 100 -6.63 -16.88 -8.31
CA ASP A 100 -6.56 -17.52 -9.63
C ASP A 100 -5.17 -18.05 -9.97
N GLY A 101 -4.19 -17.76 -9.10
CA GLY A 101 -2.81 -18.17 -9.22
C GLY A 101 -1.91 -17.12 -9.85
N ASN A 102 -2.41 -15.98 -10.31
CA ASN A 102 -1.61 -14.87 -10.86
C ASN A 102 -1.70 -13.65 -9.95
N ASP A 103 -0.62 -12.88 -9.84
CA ASP A 103 -0.63 -11.69 -9.00
C ASP A 103 -1.46 -10.56 -9.63
N GLU A 104 -2.23 -9.85 -8.79
CA GLU A 104 -2.83 -8.55 -9.07
C GLU A 104 -2.03 -7.40 -8.46
N VAL A 105 -2.31 -6.18 -8.91
CA VAL A 105 -1.95 -4.94 -8.20
C VAL A 105 -3.16 -4.41 -7.44
N VAL A 106 -3.06 -4.35 -6.12
CA VAL A 106 -4.07 -3.74 -5.24
C VAL A 106 -3.58 -2.36 -4.82
N CYS A 107 -4.34 -1.30 -5.11
CA CYS A 107 -3.90 0.06 -4.82
C CYS A 107 -5.04 1.05 -4.52
N LEU A 108 -4.69 2.12 -3.79
CA LEU A 108 -5.44 3.38 -3.90
C LEU A 108 -5.17 4.03 -5.26
N TRP A 109 -6.13 4.79 -5.75
CA TRP A 109 -6.02 5.52 -7.00
C TRP A 109 -6.78 6.84 -6.98
N LYS A 110 -6.14 7.92 -7.42
CA LYS A 110 -6.78 9.24 -7.56
C LYS A 110 -7.82 9.20 -8.69
N ARG A 111 -9.04 9.58 -8.35
CA ARG A 111 -10.13 9.78 -9.29
C ARG A 111 -9.97 11.11 -10.03
N ALA A 112 -10.25 11.08 -11.33
CA ALA A 112 -10.19 12.28 -12.18
C ALA A 112 -11.52 13.04 -12.24
N ASP A 113 -12.61 12.43 -11.78
CA ASP A 113 -13.97 12.98 -11.79
C ASP A 113 -14.37 13.71 -10.50
N VAL A 114 -13.52 13.66 -9.48
CA VAL A 114 -13.73 14.28 -8.17
C VAL A 114 -12.45 15.00 -7.76
N ASP A 115 -12.58 16.23 -7.29
CA ASP A 115 -11.49 16.98 -6.68
C ASP A 115 -11.70 17.04 -5.17
N ALA A 116 -10.63 16.86 -4.41
CA ALA A 116 -10.61 17.02 -2.97
C ALA A 116 -9.27 17.62 -2.53
N GLU A 117 -9.26 18.20 -1.34
CA GLU A 117 -8.02 18.67 -0.72
C GLU A 117 -7.00 17.52 -0.57
N PRO A 118 -5.68 17.79 -0.59
CA PRO A 118 -4.65 16.77 -0.45
C PRO A 118 -4.83 15.88 0.79
N SER A 119 -5.32 16.46 1.89
CA SER A 119 -5.60 15.79 3.17
C SER A 119 -6.81 14.85 3.17
N SER A 120 -7.60 14.80 2.09
CA SER A 120 -8.84 14.01 1.99
C SER A 120 -8.72 12.88 0.97
N LEU A 121 -9.36 11.75 1.24
CA LEU A 121 -9.49 10.63 0.30
C LEU A 121 -10.83 10.61 -0.44
N ALA A 122 -11.62 11.68 -0.36
CA ALA A 122 -12.92 11.77 -1.07
C ALA A 122 -12.81 11.60 -2.59
N ASP A 123 -11.64 11.91 -3.15
CA ASP A 123 -11.29 11.77 -4.55
C ASP A 123 -10.47 10.51 -4.85
N THR A 124 -10.51 9.51 -3.98
CA THR A 124 -9.75 8.27 -4.12
C THR A 124 -10.69 7.08 -4.28
N GLU A 125 -10.25 6.08 -5.04
CA GLU A 125 -10.89 4.76 -5.13
C GLU A 125 -9.86 3.65 -4.91
N LEU A 126 -10.34 2.47 -4.56
CA LEU A 126 -9.59 1.22 -4.63
C LEU A 126 -9.62 0.67 -6.04
N ARG A 127 -8.52 0.05 -6.45
CA ARG A 127 -8.42 -0.71 -7.69
C ARG A 127 -7.71 -2.02 -7.47
N ILE A 128 -8.18 -3.03 -8.20
CA ILE A 128 -7.49 -4.28 -8.48
C ILE A 128 -7.20 -4.30 -9.97
N LEU A 129 -5.92 -4.31 -10.32
CA LEU A 129 -5.46 -4.43 -11.71
C LEU A 129 -4.90 -5.83 -11.94
N ASP A 130 -5.21 -6.42 -13.08
CA ASP A 130 -4.56 -7.64 -13.54
C ASP A 130 -3.04 -7.41 -13.64
N GLY A 131 -2.22 -8.22 -12.96
CA GLY A 131 -0.79 -7.98 -12.91
C GLY A 131 -0.09 -8.16 -14.25
N LYS A 132 -0.64 -8.97 -15.15
CA LYS A 132 -0.03 -9.28 -16.45
C LYS A 132 -0.30 -8.21 -17.50
N THR A 133 -1.45 -7.54 -17.41
CA THR A 133 -1.95 -6.63 -18.46
C THR A 133 -2.17 -5.20 -17.98
N GLY A 134 -2.33 -4.99 -16.67
CA GLY A 134 -2.74 -3.73 -16.08
C GLY A 134 -4.22 -3.39 -16.29
N GLU A 135 -5.01 -4.32 -16.85
CA GLU A 135 -6.45 -4.14 -17.03
C GLU A 135 -7.15 -4.06 -15.68
N LEU A 136 -8.15 -3.18 -15.58
CA LEU A 136 -8.92 -3.02 -14.35
C LEU A 136 -9.86 -4.22 -14.16
N LYS A 137 -9.63 -5.03 -13.11
CA LYS A 137 -10.51 -6.14 -12.70
C LYS A 137 -11.65 -5.63 -11.82
N HIS A 138 -11.31 -4.89 -10.76
CA HIS A 138 -12.28 -4.33 -9.82
C HIS A 138 -11.93 -2.90 -9.41
N ARG A 139 -12.96 -2.12 -9.06
CA ARG A 139 -12.80 -0.83 -8.37
C ARG A 139 -13.96 -0.57 -7.43
N SER A 140 -13.69 0.15 -6.35
CA SER A 140 -14.69 0.58 -5.39
C SER A 140 -14.26 1.89 -4.73
N ALA A 141 -15.21 2.74 -4.37
CA ALA A 141 -14.96 3.97 -3.62
C ALA A 141 -15.90 4.01 -2.41
N PRO A 142 -15.72 3.11 -1.43
CA PRO A 142 -16.66 2.97 -0.33
C PRO A 142 -16.68 4.23 0.54
N PRO A 143 -17.83 4.58 1.15
CA PRO A 143 -17.94 5.73 2.05
C PRO A 143 -16.91 5.73 3.18
N GLU A 144 -16.58 4.56 3.73
CA GLU A 144 -15.59 4.35 4.79
C GLU A 144 -14.20 4.84 4.37
N LEU A 145 -13.81 4.59 3.11
CA LEU A 145 -12.57 5.10 2.53
C LEU A 145 -12.67 6.60 2.19
N THR A 146 -13.73 6.98 1.48
CA THR A 146 -13.85 8.34 0.92
C THR A 146 -14.16 9.41 1.97
N ALA A 147 -14.68 9.03 3.13
CA ALA A 147 -14.84 9.91 4.29
C ALA A 147 -13.54 10.14 5.06
N CYS A 148 -12.49 9.34 4.83
CA CYS A 148 -11.22 9.50 5.53
C CYS A 148 -10.51 10.79 5.12
N SER A 149 -10.10 11.56 6.13
CA SER A 149 -9.24 12.72 5.99
C SER A 149 -8.29 12.81 7.19
N GLY A 150 -7.15 13.45 7.00
CA GLY A 150 -6.16 13.56 8.07
C GLY A 150 -5.01 14.49 7.72
N ASN A 151 -4.09 14.63 8.66
CA ASN A 151 -2.88 15.41 8.50
C ASN A 151 -1.78 14.86 9.42
N GLY A 152 -0.57 15.38 9.25
CA GLY A 152 0.54 15.11 10.16
C GLY A 152 1.29 13.80 9.90
N PRO A 153 2.20 13.44 10.82
CA PRO A 153 3.20 12.40 10.60
C PRO A 153 2.59 11.01 10.39
N ASN A 154 1.45 10.72 11.00
CA ASN A 154 0.86 9.38 10.92
C ASN A 154 0.03 9.22 9.63
N TRP A 155 -0.62 10.29 9.18
CA TRP A 155 -1.48 10.33 8.00
C TRP A 155 -0.72 9.98 6.72
N VAL A 156 0.47 10.53 6.54
CA VAL A 156 1.29 10.36 5.31
C VAL A 156 1.86 8.94 5.16
N HIS A 157 1.68 8.08 6.16
CA HIS A 157 2.11 6.67 6.13
C HIS A 157 0.91 5.75 5.84
N GLN A 158 0.35 5.89 4.63
CA GLN A 158 -0.73 5.03 4.14
C GLN A 158 -0.16 3.70 3.65
N ARG A 159 -0.79 2.58 4.03
CA ARG A 159 -0.29 1.23 3.73
C ARG A 159 -1.41 0.32 3.29
N ILE A 160 -1.10 -0.58 2.36
CA ILE A 160 -1.89 -1.79 2.10
C ILE A 160 -1.07 -2.96 2.62
N LEU A 161 -1.70 -3.83 3.41
CA LEU A 161 -1.11 -5.07 3.90
C LEU A 161 -2.01 -6.21 3.46
N ILE A 162 -1.47 -7.16 2.73
CA ILE A 162 -2.18 -8.38 2.37
C ILE A 162 -2.32 -9.25 3.61
N ALA A 163 -3.52 -9.75 3.88
CA ALA A 163 -3.85 -10.53 5.06
C ALA A 163 -4.79 -11.69 4.72
N ASN A 164 -4.86 -12.69 5.60
CA ASN A 164 -5.81 -13.79 5.55
C ASN A 164 -6.81 -13.70 6.71
N LEU A 165 -7.67 -12.68 6.69
CA LEU A 165 -8.61 -12.42 7.78
C LEU A 165 -9.74 -13.45 7.83
N ARG A 166 -10.13 -14.02 6.68
CA ARG A 166 -11.21 -15.01 6.59
C ARG A 166 -10.74 -16.46 6.65
N GLY A 167 -9.44 -16.71 6.82
CA GLY A 167 -8.89 -18.07 6.91
C GLY A 167 -9.03 -18.86 5.61
N THR A 168 -8.87 -18.20 4.46
CA THR A 168 -8.85 -18.85 3.13
C THR A 168 -7.56 -19.63 2.90
N ASP A 169 -7.50 -20.43 1.84
CA ASP A 169 -6.34 -21.24 1.48
C ASP A 169 -5.10 -20.43 1.06
N THR A 170 -5.33 -19.22 0.53
CA THR A 170 -4.34 -18.17 0.31
C THR A 170 -4.86 -16.85 0.93
N PRO A 171 -3.99 -15.88 1.27
CA PRO A 171 -4.45 -14.55 1.69
C PRO A 171 -5.25 -13.86 0.59
N ARG A 172 -6.52 -13.54 0.86
CA ARG A 172 -7.43 -12.89 -0.10
C ARG A 172 -8.11 -11.64 0.46
N ASP A 173 -7.57 -11.15 1.58
CA ASP A 173 -8.02 -9.96 2.27
C ASP A 173 -6.87 -8.95 2.31
N PHE A 174 -7.21 -7.72 2.62
CA PHE A 174 -6.18 -6.72 2.88
C PHE A 174 -6.64 -5.64 3.84
N ILE A 175 -5.66 -5.08 4.53
CA ILE A 175 -5.82 -3.96 5.43
C ILE A 175 -5.33 -2.70 4.73
N ILE A 176 -6.08 -1.61 4.89
CA ILE A 176 -5.61 -0.26 4.61
C ILE A 176 -5.44 0.50 5.91
N LYS A 177 -4.22 0.93 6.20
CA LYS A 177 -3.92 1.84 7.31
C LYS A 177 -3.86 3.27 6.79
N LEU A 178 -4.66 4.16 7.38
CA LEU A 178 -4.86 5.56 7.00
C LEU A 178 -4.77 6.46 8.24
N GLY A 179 -3.56 6.84 8.64
CA GLY A 179 -3.36 7.54 9.92
C GLY A 179 -3.79 6.68 11.10
N THR A 180 -4.84 7.10 11.82
CA THR A 180 -5.44 6.34 12.94
C THR A 180 -6.47 5.32 12.50
N VAL A 181 -6.98 5.43 11.27
CA VAL A 181 -8.03 4.54 10.75
C VAL A 181 -7.39 3.30 10.14
N VAL A 182 -8.00 2.15 10.41
CA VAL A 182 -7.70 0.85 9.80
C VAL A 182 -8.98 0.33 9.19
N LEU A 183 -8.93 0.01 7.90
CA LEU A 183 -10.03 -0.57 7.15
C LEU A 183 -9.64 -1.95 6.66
N ALA A 184 -10.52 -2.94 6.82
CA ALA A 184 -10.33 -4.27 6.27
C ALA A 184 -11.24 -4.49 5.07
N PHE A 185 -10.69 -5.14 4.05
CA PHE A 185 -11.37 -5.42 2.80
C PHE A 185 -11.17 -6.86 2.37
N ASP A 186 -12.16 -7.39 1.66
CA ASP A 186 -12.04 -8.64 0.93
C ASP A 186 -11.56 -8.44 -0.52
N GLN A 187 -11.41 -9.54 -1.25
CA GLN A 187 -10.99 -9.54 -2.65
C GLN A 187 -11.97 -8.82 -3.61
N ASN A 188 -13.22 -8.61 -3.19
CA ASN A 188 -14.24 -7.91 -3.97
C ASN A 188 -14.25 -6.41 -3.69
N LEU A 189 -13.35 -5.92 -2.83
CA LEU A 189 -13.31 -4.54 -2.32
C LEU A 189 -14.50 -4.19 -1.41
N ASP A 190 -15.14 -5.19 -0.81
CA ASP A 190 -16.16 -4.99 0.21
C ASP A 190 -15.49 -4.74 1.57
N VAL A 191 -16.00 -3.76 2.32
CA VAL A 191 -15.51 -3.48 3.67
C VAL A 191 -15.96 -4.60 4.61
N LEU A 192 -15.01 -5.23 5.28
CA LEU A 192 -15.27 -6.23 6.31
C LEU A 192 -15.52 -5.57 7.67
N TRP A 193 -14.63 -4.66 8.06
CA TRP A 193 -14.72 -3.90 9.30
C TRP A 193 -13.84 -2.64 9.25
N GLN A 194 -14.07 -1.76 10.21
CA GLN A 194 -13.30 -0.54 10.42
C GLN A 194 -12.92 -0.41 11.90
N TYR A 195 -11.71 0.08 12.15
CA TYR A 195 -11.22 0.44 13.46
C TYR A 195 -10.59 1.85 13.41
N GLU A 196 -10.67 2.59 14.51
CA GLU A 196 -10.02 3.90 14.66
C GLU A 196 -9.25 3.95 15.98
N CYS A 197 -7.93 4.17 15.87
CA CYS A 197 -7.07 4.33 17.03
C CYS A 197 -7.30 5.69 17.72
N PRO A 198 -7.44 5.72 19.06
CA PRO A 198 -7.67 6.98 19.79
C PRO A 198 -6.44 7.90 19.86
N TRP A 199 -5.24 7.42 19.51
CA TRP A 199 -3.99 8.19 19.59
C TRP A 199 -3.50 8.67 18.23
N SER A 200 -3.40 9.98 18.07
CA SER A 200 -2.98 10.65 16.82
C SER A 200 -1.87 11.68 17.01
N GLU A 201 -1.43 11.91 18.25
CA GLU A 201 -0.43 12.93 18.57
C GLU A 201 0.96 12.54 18.03
N TYR A 202 1.79 13.53 17.66
CA TYR A 202 3.14 13.25 17.16
C TYR A 202 3.93 12.49 18.23
N GLY A 203 4.41 11.31 17.85
CA GLY A 203 5.10 10.40 18.75
C GLY A 203 4.19 9.63 19.71
N HIS A 204 2.88 9.84 19.69
CA HIS A 204 1.89 9.00 20.39
C HIS A 204 0.80 8.62 19.39
N CYS A 205 1.16 7.72 18.47
CA CYS A 205 0.27 7.23 17.42
C CYS A 205 0.68 5.80 17.01
N PRO A 206 -0.21 5.04 16.34
CA PRO A 206 0.09 3.71 15.83
C PRO A 206 1.36 3.65 15.00
N ALA A 207 1.91 2.44 14.91
CA ALA A 207 3.06 2.15 14.08
C ALA A 207 2.85 2.66 12.64
N TYR A 208 3.85 3.36 12.10
CA TYR A 208 3.79 3.82 10.72
C TYR A 208 3.79 2.66 9.72
N ILE A 209 4.41 1.54 10.09
CA ILE A 209 4.42 0.29 9.35
C ILE A 209 3.85 -0.79 10.29
N PRO A 210 2.53 -1.05 10.23
CA PRO A 210 1.94 -2.16 10.96
C PRO A 210 2.38 -3.50 10.36
N SER A 211 1.98 -4.60 11.00
CA SER A 211 2.18 -5.95 10.49
C SER A 211 0.91 -6.76 10.66
N VAL A 212 0.75 -7.76 9.80
CA VAL A 212 -0.32 -8.77 9.91
C VAL A 212 0.28 -10.16 10.04
N GLY A 213 -0.47 -11.07 10.64
CA GLY A 213 -0.08 -12.47 10.77
C GLY A 213 -0.83 -13.18 11.88
N ASP A 214 -1.10 -14.46 11.68
CA ASP A 214 -1.64 -15.40 12.66
C ASP A 214 -0.73 -15.50 13.91
N ILE A 215 -1.11 -14.78 14.97
CA ILE A 215 -0.36 -14.68 16.24
C ILE A 215 -0.86 -15.68 17.28
N ASP A 216 -2.12 -16.09 17.22
CA ASP A 216 -2.73 -16.98 18.21
C ASP A 216 -2.95 -18.43 17.73
N GLY A 217 -2.72 -18.69 16.45
CA GLY A 217 -2.71 -20.01 15.82
C GLY A 217 -4.08 -20.52 15.38
N ASP A 218 -5.07 -19.65 15.21
CA ASP A 218 -6.43 -20.04 14.82
C ASP A 218 -6.62 -20.18 13.29
N GLY A 219 -5.62 -19.78 12.51
CA GLY A 219 -5.62 -19.82 11.04
C GLY A 219 -6.09 -18.54 10.35
N HIS A 220 -6.37 -17.49 11.12
CA HIS A 220 -6.69 -16.15 10.66
C HIS A 220 -5.55 -15.19 11.01
N ASP A 221 -5.39 -14.11 10.23
CA ASP A 221 -4.36 -13.10 10.51
C ASP A 221 -4.88 -11.97 11.43
N GLU A 222 -4.11 -11.67 12.48
CA GLU A 222 -4.33 -10.48 13.31
C GLU A 222 -3.65 -9.24 12.71
N VAL A 223 -4.06 -8.04 13.15
CA VAL A 223 -3.46 -6.77 12.74
C VAL A 223 -2.77 -6.09 13.92
N ASN A 224 -1.43 -6.08 13.90
CA ASN A 224 -0.61 -5.40 14.90
C ASN A 224 -0.24 -3.99 14.42
N GLY A 225 -0.80 -2.98 15.07
CA GLY A 225 -0.47 -1.57 14.88
C GLY A 225 0.44 -1.00 15.96
N GLY A 226 0.98 -1.84 16.85
CA GLY A 226 1.91 -1.45 17.91
C GLY A 226 1.29 -0.75 19.11
N TYR A 227 0.25 0.06 18.89
CA TYR A 227 -0.64 0.56 19.96
C TYR A 227 -1.94 -0.22 20.06
N PHE A 228 -2.19 -1.10 19.09
CA PHE A 228 -3.30 -2.03 19.13
C PHE A 228 -2.89 -3.36 18.50
N LEU A 229 -3.62 -4.41 18.89
CA LEU A 229 -3.74 -5.65 18.14
C LEU A 229 -5.22 -5.91 17.94
N LEU A 230 -5.60 -6.06 16.68
CA LEU A 230 -6.96 -6.42 16.28
C LEU A 230 -6.98 -7.90 15.91
N ASP A 231 -8.04 -8.58 16.33
CA ASP A 231 -8.43 -9.90 15.83
C ASP A 231 -8.84 -9.80 14.36
N HIS A 232 -8.96 -10.94 13.68
CA HIS A 232 -9.33 -11.03 12.27
C HIS A 232 -10.68 -10.39 11.92
N ASP A 233 -11.58 -10.29 12.90
CA ASP A 233 -12.91 -9.66 12.80
C ASP A 233 -12.92 -8.16 13.16
N GLY A 234 -11.76 -7.59 13.48
CA GLY A 234 -11.57 -6.20 13.87
C GLY A 234 -11.83 -5.93 15.36
N SER A 235 -12.17 -6.95 16.15
CA SER A 235 -12.27 -6.80 17.60
C SER A 235 -10.91 -6.54 18.25
N VAL A 236 -10.90 -5.75 19.31
CA VAL A 236 -9.67 -5.30 19.95
C VAL A 236 -9.19 -6.35 20.95
N LEU A 237 -8.05 -6.99 20.68
CA LEU A 237 -7.37 -7.88 21.62
C LEU A 237 -6.60 -7.07 22.68
N TRP A 238 -5.94 -5.99 22.26
CA TRP A 238 -5.45 -4.94 23.15
C TRP A 238 -5.31 -3.60 22.45
N GLU A 239 -5.37 -2.52 23.23
CA GLU A 239 -5.22 -1.13 22.78
C GLU A 239 -4.60 -0.31 23.92
N ARG A 240 -3.35 0.16 23.76
CA ARG A 240 -2.60 0.93 24.75
C ARG A 240 -1.50 1.79 24.11
N ASP A 241 -1.29 3.00 24.64
CA ASP A 241 -0.12 3.84 24.37
C ASP A 241 1.10 3.34 25.17
N TRP A 242 1.88 2.43 24.58
CA TRP A 242 2.97 1.73 25.27
C TRP A 242 4.27 2.54 25.36
N ALA A 243 4.61 3.30 24.32
CA ALA A 243 5.89 4.01 24.23
C ALA A 243 5.86 5.03 23.08
N PRO A 244 6.51 6.20 23.25
CA PRO A 244 6.52 7.18 22.21
C PRO A 244 7.32 6.72 20.97
N ASN A 245 6.87 7.15 19.79
CA ASN A 245 7.48 6.94 18.47
C ASN A 245 7.67 5.46 18.10
N MET A 246 6.61 4.86 17.54
CA MET A 246 6.67 3.53 16.96
C MET A 246 6.72 3.58 15.44
N ASP A 247 7.88 3.27 14.85
CA ASP A 247 8.04 3.32 13.39
C ASP A 247 7.50 2.07 12.70
N SER A 248 7.77 0.89 13.28
CA SER A 248 7.32 -0.39 12.73
C SER A 248 7.14 -1.45 13.81
N VAL A 249 6.29 -2.41 13.52
CA VAL A 249 6.12 -3.64 14.32
C VAL A 249 6.17 -4.86 13.42
N SER A 250 6.37 -6.03 14.03
CA SER A 250 6.37 -7.31 13.31
C SER A 250 5.70 -8.39 14.14
N ILE A 251 4.86 -9.19 13.50
CA ILE A 251 4.45 -10.50 14.00
C ILE A 251 5.41 -11.52 13.40
N THR A 252 6.19 -12.19 14.24
CA THR A 252 7.13 -13.21 13.81
C THR A 252 7.43 -14.16 14.96
N LYS A 253 7.90 -15.36 14.62
CA LYS A 253 8.44 -16.26 15.63
C LYS A 253 9.75 -15.68 16.14
N TRP A 254 9.82 -15.47 17.45
CA TRP A 254 10.99 -14.93 18.12
C TRP A 254 11.39 -15.88 19.24
N ASP A 255 12.66 -16.28 19.24
CA ASP A 255 13.29 -17.17 20.22
C ASP A 255 14.31 -16.40 21.06
#